data_AF-A0A1B6IGH3-F1
#
_entry.id   AF-A0A1B6IGH3-F1
#
_cell.length_a   1.000
_cell.length_b   1.000
_cell.length_c   1.000
_cell.angle_alpha   90.00
_cell.angle_beta   90.00
_cell.angle_gamma   90.00
#
_symmetry.space_group_name_H-M   'P 1'
#
loop_
_entity.id
_entity.type
_entity.pdbx_description
1 polymer ?
#
loop_
_entity_poly.entity_id
_entity_poly.type
_entity_poly.pdbx_seq_one_letter_code
_entity_poly.pdbx_strand_id
1 'polypeptide(L)'
;SAAGDASESTTPCSTLPQRPSGVIIKNPRYIHTQCLSSSCSSTTLKAYDYDSALEDSMLMDAALSVEFPTFFDLENFQTLLLPTSENKPLDATALKGIQMMLQETGSRILANHLTRIDLELTVGTDSCRPWENEPGVGVKSGIEMAALPMGSQIRMDLIERTQCLKLLVAVTILTCATEGER
;
A
#
# COMPACT_ATOMS: atom_id res chain seq x y z
N SER A 1 -69.08 9.22 -11.61
CA SER A 1 -68.37 9.89 -12.72
C SER A 1 -67.01 9.25 -12.83
N ALA A 2 -66.74 8.46 -13.88
CA ALA A 2 -66.50 8.91 -15.26
C ALA A 2 -65.32 9.90 -15.31
N ALA A 3 -64.37 9.79 -16.21
CA ALA A 3 -64.08 8.82 -17.27
C ALA A 3 -62.71 9.28 -17.80
N GLY A 4 -62.01 8.38 -18.46
CA GLY A 4 -61.64 8.65 -19.85
C GLY A 4 -60.16 9.00 -19.90
N ASP A 5 -59.43 8.74 -20.96
CA ASP A 5 -59.72 8.35 -22.33
C ASP A 5 -58.32 8.02 -22.90
N ALA A 6 -58.07 7.29 -23.98
CA ALA A 6 -58.88 6.66 -24.99
C ALA A 6 -57.94 5.81 -25.88
N SER A 7 -58.57 5.04 -26.76
CA SER A 7 -58.11 4.66 -28.10
C SER A 7 -57.26 3.41 -28.27
N GLU A 8 -57.96 2.32 -28.57
CA GLU A 8 -57.52 1.23 -29.46
C GLU A 8 -57.73 1.60 -30.94
N SER A 9 -56.76 1.26 -31.79
CA SER A 9 -56.89 0.34 -32.95
C SER A 9 -55.53 0.31 -33.66
N THR A 10 -54.95 -0.81 -34.08
CA THR A 10 -55.41 -1.68 -35.16
C THR A 10 -54.55 -2.95 -35.16
N THR A 11 -55.18 -4.14 -35.19
CA THR A 11 -54.61 -5.47 -35.53
C THR A 11 -54.03 -5.51 -36.95
N PRO A 12 -53.10 -6.41 -37.38
CA PRO A 12 -53.18 -7.86 -37.08
C PRO A 12 -51.86 -8.68 -37.07
N CYS A 13 -52.04 -9.97 -36.71
CA CYS A 13 -51.26 -11.16 -37.14
C CYS A 13 -49.76 -11.21 -36.76
N SER A 14 -49.18 -12.30 -36.26
CA SER A 14 -49.55 -13.71 -36.36
C SER A 14 -48.88 -14.49 -35.21
N THR A 15 -49.51 -15.60 -34.88
CA THR A 15 -49.13 -16.64 -33.91
C THR A 15 -47.85 -17.39 -34.32
N LEU A 16 -46.89 -17.58 -33.39
CA LEU A 16 -46.14 -18.84 -33.12
C LEU A 16 -45.04 -18.63 -32.04
N PRO A 17 -44.55 -19.69 -31.36
CA PRO A 17 -44.73 -19.87 -29.92
C PRO A 17 -43.53 -19.40 -29.08
N GLN A 18 -43.82 -19.10 -27.82
CA GLN A 18 -42.86 -18.77 -26.77
C GLN A 18 -41.83 -19.90 -26.58
N ARG A 19 -40.54 -19.57 -26.73
CA ARG A 19 -39.45 -20.32 -26.08
C ARG A 19 -39.17 -19.68 -24.72
N PRO A 20 -38.79 -20.46 -23.68
CA PRO A 20 -38.50 -19.91 -22.37
C PRO A 20 -37.32 -18.94 -22.49
N SER A 21 -37.59 -17.65 -22.31
CA SER A 21 -36.59 -16.60 -22.30
C SER A 21 -35.73 -16.80 -21.05
N GLY A 22 -34.49 -17.24 -21.25
CA GLY A 22 -33.49 -17.23 -20.19
C GLY A 22 -33.20 -15.79 -19.77
N VAL A 23 -33.00 -15.58 -18.48
CA VAL A 23 -32.60 -14.27 -17.94
C VAL A 23 -31.14 -14.01 -18.33
N ILE A 24 -30.92 -12.97 -19.14
CA ILE A 24 -29.58 -12.50 -19.49
C ILE A 24 -29.10 -11.57 -18.38
N ILE A 25 -28.19 -12.03 -17.54
CA ILE A 25 -27.48 -11.17 -16.58
C ILE A 25 -26.29 -10.56 -17.33
N LYS A 26 -26.40 -9.27 -17.70
CA LYS A 26 -25.26 -8.52 -18.25
C LYS A 26 -24.40 -8.01 -17.10
N ASN A 27 -23.14 -8.44 -17.03
CA ASN A 27 -22.16 -7.88 -16.11
C ASN A 27 -21.64 -6.55 -16.69
N PRO A 28 -21.89 -5.39 -16.05
CA PRO A 28 -21.52 -4.09 -16.59
C PRO A 28 -20.00 -3.84 -16.61
N ARG A 29 -19.18 -4.66 -15.93
CA ARG A 29 -17.73 -4.44 -15.86
C ARG A 29 -16.96 -4.79 -17.14
N TYR A 30 -17.60 -5.33 -18.17
CA TYR A 30 -16.94 -5.75 -19.40
C TYR A 30 -17.02 -4.75 -20.56
N ILE A 31 -17.57 -3.55 -20.34
CA ILE A 31 -17.70 -2.51 -21.36
C ILE A 31 -16.54 -1.51 -21.24
N HIS A 32 -15.30 -1.99 -21.29
CA HIS A 32 -14.17 -1.10 -21.59
C HIS A 32 -12.98 -1.88 -22.15
N THR A 33 -13.15 -2.48 -23.32
CA THR A 33 -12.04 -2.79 -24.25
C THR A 33 -12.66 -2.99 -25.63
N GLN A 34 -12.77 -1.88 -26.37
CA GLN A 34 -13.08 -1.91 -27.79
C GLN A 34 -11.91 -2.56 -28.53
N CYS A 35 -12.10 -3.80 -28.97
CA CYS A 35 -11.65 -4.39 -30.25
C CYS A 35 -11.50 -5.90 -30.06
N LEU A 36 -12.60 -6.64 -30.05
CA LEU A 36 -12.60 -8.07 -30.34
C LEU A 36 -13.72 -8.33 -31.33
N SER A 37 -13.30 -8.74 -32.53
CA SER A 37 -14.11 -9.14 -33.66
C SER A 37 -15.34 -9.96 -33.25
N SER A 38 -16.43 -9.73 -33.96
CA SER A 38 -17.63 -10.57 -33.99
C SER A 38 -17.31 -12.06 -33.86
N SER A 39 -17.61 -12.66 -32.70
CA SER A 39 -17.47 -14.10 -32.51
C SER A 39 -18.79 -14.79 -32.82
N CYS A 40 -18.89 -15.36 -34.02
CA CYS A 40 -19.85 -16.40 -34.35
C CYS A 40 -19.27 -17.74 -33.89
N SER A 41 -19.63 -18.19 -32.69
CA SER A 41 -19.18 -19.49 -32.18
C SER A 41 -20.12 -20.61 -32.66
N SER A 42 -19.65 -21.39 -33.64
CA SER A 42 -20.19 -22.72 -33.97
C SER A 42 -19.04 -23.63 -34.38
N THR A 43 -18.23 -24.02 -33.41
CA THR A 43 -17.33 -25.17 -33.49
C THR A 43 -17.20 -25.76 -32.09
N THR A 44 -17.30 -27.09 -32.01
CA THR A 44 -17.10 -27.91 -30.82
C THR A 44 -15.86 -27.46 -30.06
N LEU A 45 -16.01 -27.13 -28.76
CA LEU A 45 -14.89 -26.77 -27.88
C LEU A 45 -13.79 -27.83 -28.00
N LYS A 46 -12.69 -27.47 -28.67
CA LYS A 46 -11.42 -28.16 -28.50
C LYS A 46 -11.03 -27.95 -27.04
N ALA A 47 -10.84 -29.02 -26.29
CA ALA A 47 -10.19 -28.95 -24.99
C ALA A 47 -8.80 -28.36 -25.24
N TYR A 48 -8.61 -27.09 -24.93
CA TYR A 48 -7.28 -26.54 -24.75
C TYR A 48 -6.80 -27.15 -23.44
N ASP A 49 -5.66 -27.85 -23.49
CA ASP A 49 -4.96 -28.22 -22.27
C ASP A 49 -4.60 -26.91 -21.55
N TYR A 50 -5.28 -26.65 -20.44
CA TYR A 50 -5.02 -25.52 -19.58
C TYR A 50 -3.70 -25.79 -18.86
N ASP A 51 -2.62 -25.22 -19.38
CA ASP A 51 -1.31 -25.32 -18.76
C ASP A 51 -1.21 -24.32 -17.60
N SER A 52 -1.71 -24.76 -16.44
CA SER A 52 -1.63 -24.01 -15.18
C SER A 52 -0.20 -23.62 -14.83
N ALA A 53 0.82 -24.37 -15.28
CA ALA A 53 2.21 -24.09 -14.96
C ALA A 53 2.75 -22.90 -15.76
N LEU A 54 2.30 -22.70 -17.01
CA LEU A 54 2.63 -21.51 -17.80
C LEU A 54 1.97 -20.25 -17.24
N GLU A 55 0.71 -20.34 -16.80
CA GLU A 55 0.04 -19.20 -16.16
C GLU A 55 0.66 -18.87 -14.79
N ASP A 56 0.96 -19.87 -13.95
CA ASP A 56 1.66 -19.65 -12.68
C ASP A 56 3.07 -19.05 -12.90
N SER A 57 3.77 -19.48 -13.96
CA SER A 57 5.07 -18.92 -14.32
C SER A 57 4.96 -17.48 -14.82
N MET A 58 3.94 -17.14 -15.63
CA MET A 58 3.69 -15.76 -16.06
C MET A 58 3.24 -14.87 -14.90
N LEU A 59 2.45 -15.38 -13.96
CA LEU A 59 2.02 -14.64 -12.77
C LEU A 59 3.20 -14.39 -11.80
N MET A 60 4.12 -15.36 -11.71
CA MET A 60 5.38 -15.20 -10.97
C MET A 60 6.29 -14.16 -11.63
N ASP A 61 6.39 -14.16 -12.97
CA ASP A 61 7.22 -13.22 -13.73
C ASP A 61 6.57 -11.81 -13.81
N ALA A 62 5.24 -11.73 -13.71
CA ALA A 62 4.47 -10.49 -13.63
C ALA A 62 4.45 -9.87 -12.21
N ALA A 63 5.04 -10.54 -11.21
CA ALA A 63 5.38 -9.91 -9.94
C ALA A 63 6.47 -8.87 -10.21
N LEU A 64 6.04 -7.68 -10.66
CA LEU A 64 6.85 -6.49 -10.86
C LEU A 64 7.96 -6.41 -9.80
N SER A 65 9.20 -6.70 -10.19
CA SER A 65 10.38 -6.55 -9.33
C SER A 65 10.77 -5.06 -9.24
N VAL A 66 9.82 -4.24 -8.82
CA VAL A 66 10.06 -2.84 -8.52
C VAL A 66 10.63 -2.81 -7.11
N GLU A 67 11.87 -2.39 -7.00
CA GLU A 67 12.55 -2.18 -5.72
C GLU A 67 12.54 -0.69 -5.40
N PHE A 68 12.24 -0.38 -4.14
CA PHE A 68 12.19 0.99 -3.64
C PHE A 68 13.40 1.25 -2.74
N PRO A 69 13.98 2.45 -2.75
CA PRO A 69 15.00 2.84 -1.78
C PRO A 69 14.44 2.91 -0.36
N THR A 70 15.33 2.81 0.63
CA THR A 70 15.00 3.01 2.05
C THR A 70 14.49 4.44 2.31
N PHE A 71 13.62 4.58 3.30
CA PHE A 71 13.24 5.89 3.85
C PHE A 71 14.36 6.56 4.66
N PHE A 72 15.41 5.83 5.04
CA PHE A 72 16.48 6.35 5.87
C PHE A 72 17.67 6.83 5.04
N ASP A 73 17.70 8.14 4.80
CA ASP A 73 18.86 8.80 4.21
C ASP A 73 19.86 9.23 5.30
N LEU A 74 20.69 8.27 5.74
CA LEU A 74 21.69 8.51 6.79
C LEU A 74 22.84 9.40 6.30
N GLU A 75 23.13 9.40 4.99
CA GLU A 75 24.23 10.18 4.41
C GLU A 75 23.92 11.67 4.41
N ASN A 76 22.65 12.04 4.15
CA ASN A 76 22.22 13.44 4.14
C ASN A 76 21.52 13.89 5.44
N PHE A 77 21.41 13.02 6.45
CA PHE A 77 20.80 13.38 7.73
C PHE A 77 21.63 14.42 8.48
N GLN A 78 21.00 15.55 8.83
CA GLN A 78 21.63 16.63 9.59
C GLN A 78 20.81 16.97 10.81
N THR A 79 21.48 17.17 11.94
CA THR A 79 20.86 17.55 13.21
C THR A 79 21.82 18.41 14.02
N LEU A 80 21.27 19.25 14.90
CA LEU A 80 22.07 20.04 15.85
C LEU A 80 22.75 19.17 16.93
N LEU A 81 22.32 17.91 17.09
CA LEU A 81 22.87 16.99 18.09
C LEU A 81 24.15 16.27 17.62
N LEU A 82 24.44 16.26 16.32
CA LEU A 82 25.58 15.55 15.74
C LEU A 82 26.43 16.52 14.94
N PRO A 83 27.77 16.39 14.97
CA PRO A 83 28.65 17.18 14.14
C PRO A 83 28.46 16.84 12.65
N THR A 84 28.55 17.86 11.78
CA THR A 84 28.32 17.73 10.33
C THR A 84 29.44 17.00 9.58
N SER A 85 30.65 16.95 10.13
CA SER A 85 31.83 16.41 9.44
C SER A 85 32.09 14.93 9.72
N GLU A 86 32.01 14.50 10.99
CA GLU A 86 32.18 13.09 11.39
C GLU A 86 31.47 12.84 12.72
N ASN A 87 30.45 11.99 12.71
CA ASN A 87 29.75 11.55 13.92
C ASN A 87 30.38 10.25 14.46
N LYS A 88 31.08 10.34 15.58
CA LYS A 88 31.60 9.16 16.27
C LYS A 88 30.44 8.30 16.82
N PRO A 89 30.47 6.97 16.66
CA PRO A 89 29.51 6.09 17.33
C PRO A 89 29.53 6.31 18.85
N LEU A 90 28.33 6.46 19.44
CA LEU A 90 28.13 6.71 20.87
C LEU A 90 28.91 7.94 21.40
N ASP A 91 28.92 9.02 20.62
CA ASP A 91 29.49 10.30 21.08
C ASP A 91 28.87 10.76 22.41
N ALA A 92 29.73 11.05 23.40
CA ALA A 92 29.29 11.36 24.75
C ALA A 92 28.50 12.67 24.85
N THR A 93 28.81 13.64 23.99
CA THR A 93 28.10 14.93 23.96
C THR A 93 26.69 14.74 23.42
N ALA A 94 26.57 13.99 22.31
CA ALA A 94 25.27 13.65 21.73
C ALA A 94 24.40 12.84 22.71
N LEU A 95 24.98 11.81 23.35
CA LEU A 95 24.25 10.99 24.34
C LEU A 95 23.76 11.81 25.53
N LYS A 96 24.60 12.72 26.05
CA LYS A 96 24.18 13.64 27.11
C LYS A 96 23.05 14.57 26.66
N GLY A 97 23.14 15.09 25.43
CA GLY A 97 22.07 15.90 24.83
C GLY A 97 20.74 15.16 24.74
N ILE A 98 20.77 13.90 24.30
CA ILE A 98 19.58 13.04 24.22
C ILE A 98 19.02 12.77 25.62
N GLN A 99 19.87 12.41 26.61
CA GLN A 99 19.42 12.18 27.99
C GLN A 99 18.72 13.40 28.58
N MET A 100 19.30 14.59 28.45
CA MET A 100 18.69 15.83 28.94
C MET A 100 17.33 16.08 28.26
N MET A 101 17.25 15.94 26.94
CA MET A 101 15.99 16.11 26.21
C MET A 101 14.91 15.13 26.68
N LEU A 102 15.26 13.87 26.92
CA LEU A 102 14.33 12.87 27.43
C LEU A 102 13.86 13.16 28.85
N GLN A 103 14.75 13.66 29.72
CA GLN A 103 14.41 14.03 31.10
C GLN A 103 13.55 15.30 31.19
N GLU A 104 13.79 16.27 30.31
CA GLU A 104 13.06 17.53 30.27
C GLU A 104 11.70 17.41 29.55
N THR A 105 11.49 16.36 28.76
CA THR A 105 10.27 16.17 27.96
C THR A 105 9.31 15.19 28.63
N GLY A 106 8.07 15.61 28.85
CA GLY A 106 7.04 14.74 29.40
C GLY A 106 6.73 13.53 28.52
N SER A 107 6.48 12.36 29.13
CA SER A 107 6.25 11.08 28.43
C SER A 107 5.16 11.12 27.37
N ARG A 108 4.07 11.87 27.61
CA ARG A 108 3.00 12.06 26.61
C ARG A 108 3.50 12.79 25.36
N ILE A 109 4.36 13.78 25.52
CA ILE A 109 4.92 14.54 24.40
C ILE A 109 5.86 13.65 23.59
N LEU A 110 6.73 12.89 24.26
CA LEU A 110 7.59 11.90 23.60
C LEU A 110 6.78 10.86 22.83
N ALA A 111 5.74 10.29 23.45
CA ALA A 111 4.88 9.30 22.81
C ALA A 111 4.16 9.87 21.57
N ASN A 112 3.64 11.10 21.65
CA ASN A 112 3.03 11.77 20.51
C ASN A 112 4.03 12.05 19.40
N HIS A 113 5.25 12.49 19.73
CA HIS A 113 6.30 12.73 18.75
C HIS A 113 6.69 11.43 18.03
N LEU A 114 6.96 10.36 18.77
CA LEU A 114 7.28 9.05 18.20
C LEU A 114 6.14 8.55 17.29
N THR A 115 4.89 8.65 17.76
CA THR A 115 3.70 8.25 16.98
C THR A 115 3.59 9.06 15.68
N ARG A 116 3.82 10.38 15.72
CA ARG A 116 3.79 11.22 14.53
C ARG A 116 4.81 10.74 13.49
N ILE A 117 6.05 10.44 13.90
CA ILE A 117 7.09 9.95 13.00
C ILE A 117 6.75 8.53 12.49
N ASP A 118 6.18 7.65 13.32
CA ASP A 118 5.73 6.32 12.88
C ASP A 118 4.62 6.41 11.82
N LEU A 119 3.73 7.41 11.96
CA LEU A 119 2.68 7.67 10.99
C LEU A 119 3.22 8.18 9.66
N GLU A 120 4.32 8.92 9.62
CA GLU A 120 4.95 9.35 8.35
C GLU A 120 5.37 8.13 7.49
N LEU A 121 5.87 7.05 8.12
CA LEU A 121 6.25 5.82 7.44
C LEU A 121 5.04 4.94 7.05
N THR A 122 4.00 4.90 7.88
CA THR A 122 2.90 3.92 7.75
C THR A 122 1.66 4.46 7.05
N VAL A 123 1.26 5.69 7.37
CA VAL A 123 -0.02 6.30 6.93
C VAL A 123 0.20 7.53 6.07
N GLY A 124 1.28 8.28 6.31
CA GLY A 124 1.52 9.64 5.84
C GLY A 124 1.20 9.84 4.36
N THR A 125 0.60 10.97 4.02
CA THR A 125 0.16 11.30 2.65
C THR A 125 1.14 12.19 1.91
N ASP A 126 2.33 12.41 2.48
CA ASP A 126 3.28 13.37 1.95
C ASP A 126 4.10 12.78 0.79
N SER A 127 4.36 13.63 -0.21
CA SER A 127 4.91 13.32 -1.54
C SER A 127 6.35 12.80 -1.58
N CYS A 128 6.88 12.33 -0.45
CA CYS A 128 8.25 11.84 -0.31
C CYS A 128 8.36 10.32 -0.40
N ARG A 129 7.28 9.61 -0.79
CA ARG A 129 7.33 8.15 -0.86
C ARG A 129 7.93 7.69 -2.17
N PRO A 130 8.90 6.77 -2.14
CA PRO A 130 9.58 6.34 -3.36
C PRO A 130 8.62 5.75 -4.41
N TRP A 131 7.50 5.19 -4.00
CA TRP A 131 6.52 4.57 -4.89
C TRP A 131 5.38 5.48 -5.36
N GLU A 132 5.25 6.69 -4.82
CA GLU A 132 4.14 7.57 -5.18
C GLU A 132 4.26 8.08 -6.62
N ASN A 133 5.50 8.22 -7.10
CA ASN A 133 5.80 8.61 -8.47
C ASN A 133 5.93 7.40 -9.42
N GLU A 134 5.86 6.17 -8.91
CA GLU A 134 6.01 4.98 -9.74
C GLU A 134 4.70 4.63 -10.46
N PRO A 135 4.66 4.77 -11.80
CA PRO A 135 3.44 4.55 -12.56
C PRO A 135 2.99 3.09 -12.45
N GLY A 136 1.71 2.90 -12.13
CA GLY A 136 1.10 1.57 -12.04
C GLY A 136 1.14 0.92 -10.65
N VAL A 137 1.82 1.51 -9.66
CA VAL A 137 1.83 0.99 -8.29
C VAL A 137 0.49 1.28 -7.57
N GLY A 138 -0.02 2.52 -7.66
CA GLY A 138 -1.36 2.87 -7.18
C GLY A 138 -1.61 2.77 -5.67
N VAL A 139 -0.57 2.52 -4.88
CA VAL A 139 -0.62 2.31 -3.42
C VAL A 139 -0.69 3.64 -2.67
N LYS A 140 -1.60 3.74 -1.69
CA LYS A 140 -1.89 5.01 -0.99
C LYS A 140 -1.31 5.11 0.41
N SER A 141 -0.87 3.99 1.00
CA SER A 141 -0.31 3.97 2.35
C SER A 141 0.88 3.03 2.46
N GLY A 142 1.76 3.29 3.42
CA GLY A 142 2.88 2.40 3.73
C GLY A 142 2.42 1.03 4.25
N ILE A 143 1.30 0.99 4.98
CA ILE A 143 0.69 -0.28 5.44
C ILE A 143 0.24 -1.14 4.25
N GLU A 144 -0.43 -0.52 3.27
CA GLU A 144 -0.83 -1.20 2.03
C GLU A 144 0.41 -1.69 1.28
N MET A 145 1.45 -0.86 1.15
CA MET A 145 2.71 -1.25 0.52
C MET A 145 3.35 -2.46 1.22
N ALA A 146 3.42 -2.45 2.55
CA ALA A 146 4.04 -3.50 3.34
C ALA A 146 3.36 -4.87 3.18
N ALA A 147 2.07 -4.89 2.82
CA ALA A 147 1.31 -6.11 2.57
C ALA A 147 1.55 -6.70 1.17
N LEU A 148 2.19 -5.97 0.25
CA LEU A 148 2.44 -6.40 -1.12
C LEU A 148 3.81 -7.11 -1.26
N PRO A 149 4.00 -7.94 -2.29
CA PRO A 149 5.29 -8.57 -2.59
C PRO A 149 6.44 -7.55 -2.73
N MET A 150 6.18 -6.45 -3.46
CA MET A 150 7.09 -5.32 -3.66
C MET A 150 7.34 -4.45 -2.41
N GLY A 151 6.65 -4.72 -1.30
CA GLY A 151 6.84 -4.03 -0.02
C GLY A 151 8.04 -4.50 0.81
N SER A 152 9.03 -5.16 0.21
CA SER A 152 10.21 -5.67 0.93
C SER A 152 10.93 -4.56 1.69
N GLN A 153 11.20 -3.43 1.03
CA GLN A 153 11.95 -2.34 1.62
C GLN A 153 11.24 -1.70 2.81
N ILE A 154 9.94 -1.38 2.70
CA ILE A 154 9.21 -0.78 3.82
C ILE A 154 9.15 -1.73 5.04
N ARG A 155 9.08 -3.04 4.82
CA ARG A 155 9.18 -4.02 5.92
C ARG A 155 10.55 -3.96 6.59
N MET A 156 11.63 -3.87 5.81
CA MET A 156 12.99 -3.69 6.35
C MET A 156 13.11 -2.39 7.14
N ASP A 157 12.58 -1.28 6.63
CA ASP A 157 12.64 0.02 7.30
C ASP A 157 11.85 0.00 8.63
N LEU A 158 10.69 -0.65 8.67
CA LEU A 158 9.91 -0.85 9.90
C LEU A 158 10.66 -1.69 10.94
N ILE A 159 11.36 -2.74 10.49
CA ILE A 159 12.19 -3.58 11.35
C ILE A 159 13.37 -2.76 11.90
N GLU A 160 14.10 -2.07 11.03
CA GLU A 160 15.25 -1.25 11.41
C GLU A 160 14.84 -0.18 12.44
N ARG A 161 13.74 0.53 12.18
CA ARG A 161 13.19 1.52 13.12
C ARG A 161 12.87 0.91 14.49
N THR A 162 12.25 -0.27 14.51
CA THR A 162 11.89 -0.95 15.75
C THR A 162 13.14 -1.38 16.53
N GLN A 163 14.15 -1.91 15.86
CA GLN A 163 15.40 -2.34 16.50
C GLN A 163 16.21 -1.14 16.99
N CYS A 164 16.32 -0.08 16.20
CA CYS A 164 17.02 1.14 16.57
C CYS A 164 16.39 1.79 17.82
N LEU A 165 15.05 1.85 17.92
CA LEU A 165 14.38 2.35 19.13
C LEU A 165 14.62 1.47 20.37
N LYS A 166 14.68 0.14 20.21
CA LYS A 166 15.05 -0.76 21.31
C LYS A 166 16.48 -0.49 21.80
N LEU A 167 17.42 -0.32 20.86
CA LEU A 167 18.79 0.03 21.17
C LEU A 167 18.89 1.39 21.85
N LEU A 168 18.15 2.39 21.38
CA LEU A 168 18.08 3.71 22.01
C LEU A 168 17.69 3.59 23.48
N VAL A 169 16.59 2.88 23.78
CA VAL A 169 16.12 2.68 25.16
C VAL A 169 17.17 1.95 26.01
N ALA A 170 17.77 0.88 25.47
CA ALA A 170 18.81 0.14 26.17
C ALA A 170 20.03 1.01 26.48
N VAL A 171 20.52 1.75 25.49
CA VAL A 171 21.66 2.67 25.62
C VAL A 171 21.34 3.75 26.65
N THR A 172 20.16 4.37 26.61
CA THR A 172 19.81 5.44 27.55
C THR A 172 19.81 4.96 29.01
N ILE A 173 19.34 3.72 29.28
CA ILE A 173 19.33 3.13 30.63
C ILE A 173 20.75 2.75 31.08
N LEU A 174 21.53 2.15 30.18
CA LEU A 174 22.87 1.64 30.47
C LEU A 174 23.93 2.74 30.61
N THR A 175 23.65 3.93 30.05
CA THR A 175 24.57 5.08 30.08
C THR A 175 24.23 6.10 31.17
N CYS A 176 23.22 5.85 32.01
CA CYS A 176 22.95 6.68 33.19
C CYS A 176 24.15 6.65 34.15
N ALA A 177 24.54 7.82 34.65
CA ALA A 177 25.72 7.96 35.50
C ALA A 177 25.50 7.40 36.91
N THR A 178 24.25 7.44 37.40
CA THR A 178 23.88 6.97 38.74
C THR A 178 22.68 6.02 38.72
N GLU A 179 22.47 5.29 39.82
CA GLU A 179 21.28 4.43 39.99
C GLU A 179 20.00 5.24 40.17
N GLY A 180 20.07 6.43 40.78
CA GLY A 180 18.89 7.28 40.96
C GLY A 180 18.38 7.93 39.67
N GLU A 181 19.26 8.11 38.68
CA GLU A 181 18.90 8.60 37.34
C GLU A 181 18.39 7.50 36.40
N ARG A 182 18.64 6.23 36.75
CA ARG A 182 18.30 5.05 35.94
C ARG A 182 16.89 4.55 36.27
#